data_AF-A0A151WSB5-F1
#
_entry.id   AF-A0A151WSB5-F1
#
_cell.length_a   1.000
_cell.length_b   1.000
_cell.length_c   1.000
_cell.angle_alpha   90.00
_cell.angle_beta   90.00
_cell.angle_gamma   90.00
#
_symmetry.space_group_name_H-M   'P 1'
#
loop_
_entity.id
_entity.type
_entity.pdbx_description
1 polymer ?
#
loop_
_entity_poly.entity_id
_entity_poly.type
_entity_poly.pdbx_seq_one_letter_code
_entity_poly.pdbx_strand_id
1 'polypeptide(L)' 'RSKLWVATCRREELFSKSAIQLYNNYRICNFILQTMFLNFEKTKSQPHAVPCYIMTNNGNLFSNNTIT' A
#
# COMPACT_ATOMS: atom_id res chain seq x y z
N ARG A 1 7.18 5.70 3.83
CA ARG A 1 6.43 4.86 2.87
C ARG A 1 5.47 3.89 3.55
N SER A 2 5.93 3.02 4.46
CA SER A 2 5.03 2.02 5.09
C SER A 2 3.83 2.63 5.82
N LYS A 3 4.01 3.76 6.54
CA LYS A 3 2.89 4.49 7.15
C LYS A 3 1.89 5.07 6.14
N LEU A 4 2.40 5.57 5.01
CA LEU A 4 1.55 6.09 3.93
C LEU A 4 0.70 4.95 3.35
N TRP A 5 1.31 3.80 3.04
CA TRP A 5 0.58 2.60 2.61
C TRP A 5 -0.50 2.18 3.60
N VAL A 6 -0.18 2.19 4.90
CA VAL A 6 -1.15 1.85 5.96
C VAL A 6 -2.33 2.82 5.97
N ALA A 7 -2.09 4.13 5.84
CA ALA A 7 -3.12 5.16 5.76
C ALA A 7 -3.98 5.02 4.49
N THR A 8 -3.33 4.89 3.34
CA THR A 8 -3.97 4.66 2.03
C THR A 8 -4.83 3.40 2.05
N CYS A 9 -4.36 2.33 2.70
CA CYS A 9 -5.07 1.07 2.94
C CYS A 9 -6.13 1.10 4.05
N ARG A 10 -6.31 2.24 4.73
CA ARG A 10 -7.24 2.40 5.86
C ARG A 10 -7.12 1.29 6.90
N ARG A 11 -5.88 0.82 7.11
CA ARG A 11 -5.56 -0.20 8.12
C ARG A 11 -5.31 0.50 9.45
N GLU A 12 -6.38 1.06 10.02
CA GLU A 12 -6.34 1.87 11.23
C GLU A 12 -5.70 1.13 12.42
N GLU A 13 -5.86 -0.19 12.48
CA GLU A 13 -5.26 -1.04 13.51
C GLU A 13 -3.72 -1.06 13.45
N LEU A 14 -3.13 -0.60 12.34
CA LEU A 14 -1.69 -0.53 12.13
C LEU A 14 -1.10 0.87 12.35
N PHE A 15 -1.93 1.88 12.64
CA PHE A 15 -1.48 3.28 12.74
C PHE A 15 -0.50 3.50 13.91
N SER A 16 -0.67 2.73 14.99
CA SER A 16 0.21 2.76 16.17
C SER A 16 1.57 2.10 15.95
N LYS A 17 1.75 1.34 14.86
CA LYS A 17 3.00 0.63 14.58
C LYS A 17 4.09 1.58 14.05
N SER A 18 5.32 1.33 14.45
CA SER A 18 6.48 2.04 13.89
C SER A 18 6.72 1.62 12.43
N ALA A 19 7.38 2.49 11.67
CA ALA A 19 7.71 2.20 10.27
C ALA A 19 8.58 0.92 10.12
N ILE A 20 9.48 0.67 11.07
CA ILE A 20 10.34 -0.52 11.12
C ILE A 20 9.50 -1.78 11.36
N GLN A 21 8.58 -1.75 12.33
CA GLN A 21 7.67 -2.87 12.57
C GLN A 21 6.80 -3.18 11.36
N LEU A 22 6.31 -2.15 10.67
CA LEU A 22 5.55 -2.32 9.43
C LEU A 22 6.40 -2.99 8.34
N TYR A 23 7.64 -2.52 8.15
CA TYR A 23 8.54 -3.06 7.14
C TYR A 23 8.93 -4.52 7.40
N ASN A 24 9.19 -4.89 8.65
CA ASN A 24 9.65 -6.23 8.98
C ASN A 24 8.52 -7.26 8.99
N ASN A 25 7.34 -6.90 9.50
CA ASN A 25 6.29 -7.88 9.81
C ASN A 25 5.13 -7.91 8.80
N TYR A 26 5.05 -6.93 7.90
CA TYR A 26 3.93 -6.81 6.96
C TYR A 26 4.44 -6.88 5.52
N ARG A 27 3.63 -7.50 4.66
CA ARG A 27 3.88 -7.64 3.23
C ARG A 27 2.67 -7.11 2.46
N ILE A 28 2.94 -6.54 1.29
CA ILE A 28 1.90 -6.05 0.39
C ILE A 28 1.59 -7.17 -0.61
N CYS A 29 0.31 -7.40 -0.88
CA CYS A 29 -0.11 -8.40 -1.86
C CYS A 29 0.35 -7.98 -3.27
N ASN A 30 0.93 -8.93 -4.01
CA ASN A 30 1.45 -8.70 -5.37
C ASN A 30 0.38 -8.16 -6.35
N PHE A 31 -0.89 -8.50 -6.12
CA PHE A 31 -2.00 -8.01 -6.93
C PHE A 31 -2.12 -6.48 -6.94
N ILE A 32 -1.81 -5.83 -5.82
CA ILE A 32 -1.88 -4.37 -5.69
C ILE A 32 -0.69 -3.69 -6.38
N LEU A 33 0.41 -4.42 -6.56
CA LEU A 33 1.68 -3.86 -7.01
C LEU A 33 1.97 -4.09 -8.51
N GLN A 34 1.12 -4.78 -9.27
CA GLN A 34 1.43 -5.14 -10.67
C GLN A 34 1.89 -3.96 -11.53
N THR A 35 1.35 -2.77 -11.31
CA THR A 35 1.69 -1.53 -12.03
C THR A 35 2.65 -0.63 -11.27
N MET A 36 3.06 -1.01 -10.06
CA MET A 36 3.81 -0.17 -9.13
C MET A 36 5.25 -0.63 -8.90
N PHE A 37 5.72 -1.62 -9.65
CA PHE A 37 7.12 -2.03 -9.64
C PHE A 37 7.96 -1.20 -10.61
N LEU A 38 9.19 -0.91 -10.21
CA LEU A 38 10.20 -0.22 -10.99
C LEU A 38 10.90 -1.16 -12.00
N ASN A 39 10.86 -2.48 -11.74
CA ASN A 39 11.56 -3.48 -12.52
C ASN A 39 10.66 -4.65 -12.92
N PHE A 40 11.00 -5.28 -14.05
CA PHE A 40 10.30 -6.45 -14.59
C PHE A 40 10.23 -7.61 -13.60
N GLU A 41 11.29 -7.81 -12.81
CA GLU A 41 11.37 -8.87 -11.79
C GLU A 41 10.45 -8.62 -10.57
N LYS A 42 9.80 -7.45 -10.48
CA LYS A 42 8.86 -7.10 -9.41
C LYS A 42 9.44 -7.22 -7.99
N THR A 43 10.71 -6.84 -7.85
CA THR A 43 11.42 -6.86 -6.56
C THR A 43 11.56 -5.47 -5.95
N LYS A 44 11.38 -4.39 -6.73
CA LYS A 44 11.51 -3.00 -6.26
C LYS A 44 10.26 -2.22 -6.62
N SER A 45 9.57 -1.67 -5.63
CA SER A 45 8.45 -0.75 -5.87
C SER A 45 8.94 0.64 -6.25
N GLN A 46 8.14 1.36 -7.03
CA GLN A 46 8.42 2.75 -7.35
C GLN A 46 8.47 3.61 -6.08
N PRO A 47 9.29 4.67 -6.05
CA PRO A 47 9.38 5.58 -4.92
C PRO A 47 8.04 6.18 -4.45
N HIS A 48 7.15 6.40 -5.40
CA HIS A 48 5.82 6.99 -5.22
C HIS A 48 4.70 5.95 -5.34
N ALA A 49 5.05 4.65 -5.33
CA ALA A 49 4.07 3.58 -5.35
C ALA A 49 3.17 3.67 -4.13
N VAL A 50 1.91 4.03 -4.35
CA VAL A 50 0.80 3.96 -3.42
C VAL A 50 -0.48 3.63 -4.19
N PRO A 51 -1.39 2.83 -3.62
CA PRO A 51 -2.60 2.43 -4.32
C PRO A 51 -3.62 3.58 -4.42
N CYS A 52 -3.98 3.94 -5.65
CA CYS A 52 -5.01 4.94 -5.94
C CYS A 52 -6.41 4.45 -5.56
N TYR A 53 -6.64 3.14 -5.57
CA TYR A 53 -7.90 2.54 -5.14
C TYR A 53 -7.66 1.24 -4.40
N ILE A 54 -8.58 0.90 -3.50
CA ILE A 54 -8.50 -0.30 -2.67
C ILE A 54 -9.88 -0.92 -2.57
N MET A 55 -9.94 -2.22 -2.81
CA MET A 55 -11.16 -3.00 -2.68
C MET A 55 -11.12 -3.76 -1.36
N THR A 56 -12.16 -3.61 -0.55
CA THR A 56 -12.34 -4.43 0.64
C THR A 56 -12.95 -5.78 0.29
N ASN A 57 -12.84 -6.75 1.20
CA ASN A 57 -13.45 -8.08 1.03
C ASN A 57 -14.98 -8.02 0.79
N ASN A 58 -15.63 -6.94 1.23
CA ASN A 58 -17.07 -6.73 1.03
C ASN A 58 -17.39 -6.14 -0.36
N GLY A 59 -16.40 -5.98 -1.24
CA GLY A 59 -16.55 -5.41 -2.57
C GLY A 59 -16.56 -3.88 -2.63
N ASN A 60 -16.43 -3.19 -1.47
CA ASN A 60 -16.39 -1.73 -1.47
C ASN A 60 -15.06 -1.24 -2.02
N LEU A 61 -15.13 -0.42 -3.06
CA LEU A 61 -14.01 0.28 -3.68
C LEU A 61 -13.84 1.65 -3.03
N PHE A 62 -12.66 1.90 -2.46
CA PHE A 62 -12.27 3.19 -1.95
C PHE A 62 -11.26 3.80 -2.90
N SER A 63 -11.56 4.96 -3.49
CA SER A 63 -10.58 5.76 -4.21
C SER A 63 -9.89 6.71 -3.24
N ASN A 64 -8.56 6.67 -3.22
CA ASN A 64 -7.78 7.67 -2.54
C ASN A 64 -7.63 8.85 -3.49
N ASN A 65 -8.56 9.80 -3.40
CA ASN A 65 -8.47 11.08 -4.09
C ASN A 65 -7.34 11.90 -3.45
N THR A 66 -6.10 11.57 -3.79
CA THR A 66 -4.95 12.44 -3.55
C THR A 66 -4.54 13.01 -4.90
N ILE A 67 -5.33 13.99 -5.34
CA ILE A 67 -4.87 14.98 -6.31
C ILE A 67 -4.25 16.11 -5.48
N THR A 68 -3.10 16.59 -5.98
CA THR A 68 -2.19 17.64 -5.49
C THR A 68 -1.32 17.33 -4.28
#